data_AF-A0AAJ1J4K4-F1
#
_entry.id   AF-A0AAJ1J4K4-F1
#
_cell.length_a   1.000
_cell.length_b   1.000
_cell.length_c   1.000
_cell.angle_alpha   90.00
_cell.angle_beta   90.00
_cell.angle_gamma   90.00
#
_symmetry.space_group_name_H-M   'P 1'
#
loop_
_entity.id
_entity.type
_entity.pdbx_description
1 polymer ?
#
loop_
_entity_poly.entity_id
_entity_poly.type
_entity_poly.pdbx_seq_one_letter_code
_entity_poly.pdbx_strand_id
1 'polypeptide(L)'
;MKNIYKHTRVSNIRINDIDDRDLRLLASSSDEVIYSITNGMKSIANLANAAANSEKYSSDDAMTDLDRLSRLFSVLPLIIEAEYENNVNARHELRKRQQIKKEEKIIQSIRSHHENT
;
A
#
# COMPACT_ATOMS: atom_id res chain seq x y z
N MET A 1 9.93 12.21 15.28
CA MET A 1 9.96 11.37 14.07
C MET A 1 9.53 12.19 12.87
N LYS A 2 10.28 12.15 11.76
CA LYS A 2 9.71 12.58 10.47
C LYS A 2 8.46 11.72 10.20
N ASN A 3 7.38 12.33 9.69
CA ASN A 3 6.11 11.63 9.50
C ASN A 3 6.29 10.53 8.43
N ILE A 4 6.47 9.28 8.88
CA ILE A 4 6.79 8.13 8.01
C ILE A 4 5.72 7.92 6.95
N TYR A 5 4.45 8.11 7.31
CA TYR A 5 3.33 8.06 6.38
C TYR A 5 3.55 9.03 5.20
N LYS A 6 3.92 10.28 5.47
CA LYS A 6 4.19 11.27 4.41
C LYS A 6 5.40 10.93 3.53
N HIS A 7 6.35 10.14 4.04
CA HIS A 7 7.53 9.71 3.28
C HIS A 7 7.26 8.46 2.44
N THR A 8 6.37 7.59 2.90
CA THR A 8 5.96 6.36 2.20
C THR A 8 4.89 6.64 1.13
N ARG A 9 3.98 7.59 1.40
CA ARG A 9 2.91 7.92 0.47
C ARG A 9 3.44 8.67 -0.76
N VAL A 10 3.05 8.18 -1.94
CA VAL A 10 3.26 8.87 -3.22
C VAL A 10 2.16 9.92 -3.42
N SER A 11 2.57 11.17 -3.66
CA SER A 11 1.62 12.26 -3.92
C SER A 11 0.82 12.03 -5.21
N ASN A 12 -0.45 12.45 -5.24
CA ASN A 12 -1.29 12.33 -6.43
C ASN A 12 -0.74 13.06 -7.66
N ILE A 13 -0.02 14.18 -7.47
CA ILE A 13 0.67 14.89 -8.56
C ILE A 13 1.62 13.92 -9.27
N ARG A 14 2.49 13.27 -8.51
CA ARG A 14 3.44 12.29 -9.04
C ARG A 14 2.74 11.07 -9.65
N ILE A 15 1.64 10.57 -9.07
CA ILE A 15 0.87 9.44 -9.63
C ILE A 15 0.35 9.76 -11.04
N ASN A 16 -0.13 10.97 -11.27
CA ASN A 16 -0.65 11.38 -12.57
C ASN A 16 0.43 11.39 -13.67
N ASP A 17 1.70 11.57 -13.30
CA ASP A 17 2.82 11.70 -14.22
C ASP A 17 3.60 10.39 -14.44
N ILE A 18 3.36 9.35 -13.62
CA ILE A 18 4.01 8.03 -13.75
C ILE A 18 3.38 7.23 -14.90
N ASP A 19 4.15 6.39 -15.59
CA ASP A 19 3.63 5.56 -16.69
C ASP A 19 2.73 4.39 -16.21
N ASP A 20 2.02 3.74 -17.15
CA ASP A 20 1.09 2.64 -16.81
C ASP A 20 1.81 1.40 -16.23
N ARG A 21 3.09 1.18 -16.54
CA ARG A 21 3.87 0.03 -16.04
C ARG A 21 4.22 0.26 -14.57
N ASP A 22 4.76 1.43 -14.27
CA ASP A 22 5.18 1.82 -12.93
C ASP A 22 3.98 2.01 -12.00
N LEU A 23 2.83 2.46 -12.51
CA LEU A 23 1.57 2.48 -11.75
C LEU A 23 1.11 1.07 -11.36
N ARG A 24 1.22 0.09 -12.28
CA ARG A 24 0.90 -1.31 -11.96
C ARG A 24 1.86 -1.87 -10.94
N LEU A 25 3.16 -1.56 -11.09
CA LEU A 25 4.18 -1.97 -10.13
C LEU A 25 3.85 -1.40 -8.74
N LEU A 26 3.63 -0.09 -8.63
CA LEU A 26 3.26 0.57 -7.38
C LEU A 26 2.05 -0.10 -6.72
N ALA A 27 0.98 -0.33 -7.49
CA ALA A 27 -0.20 -1.02 -6.96
C ALA A 27 0.14 -2.42 -6.41
N SER A 28 0.85 -3.23 -7.19
CA SER A 28 1.19 -4.61 -6.80
C SER A 28 2.17 -4.68 -5.62
N SER A 29 3.18 -3.83 -5.59
CA SER A 29 4.16 -3.79 -4.49
C SER A 29 3.52 -3.32 -3.20
N SER A 30 2.63 -2.32 -3.27
CA SER A 30 1.89 -1.85 -2.08
C SER A 30 1.00 -2.95 -1.49
N ASP A 31 0.31 -3.74 -2.32
CA ASP A 31 -0.45 -4.91 -1.84
C ASP A 31 0.45 -5.95 -1.14
N GLU A 32 1.62 -6.24 -1.73
CA GLU A 32 2.58 -7.19 -1.16
C GLU A 32 3.15 -6.71 0.19
N VAL A 33 3.47 -5.42 0.31
CA VAL A 33 3.94 -4.82 1.56
C VAL A 33 2.86 -4.90 2.64
N ILE A 34 1.62 -4.52 2.32
CA ILE A 34 0.49 -4.60 3.27
C ILE A 34 0.31 -6.04 3.76
N TYR A 35 0.31 -7.01 2.83
CA TYR A 35 0.18 -8.42 3.14
C TYR A 35 1.31 -8.92 4.05
N SER A 36 2.56 -8.58 3.70
CA SER A 36 3.76 -9.00 4.42
C SER A 36 3.80 -8.44 5.84
N ILE A 37 3.51 -7.14 6.01
CA ILE A 37 3.44 -6.50 7.33
C ILE A 37 2.33 -7.13 8.17
N THR A 38 1.15 -7.32 7.59
CA THR A 38 0.00 -7.91 8.31
C THR A 38 0.32 -9.32 8.80
N ASN A 39 0.97 -10.14 7.99
CA ASN A 39 1.40 -11.48 8.40
C ASN A 39 2.51 -11.43 9.44
N GLY A 40 3.46 -10.50 9.32
CA GLY A 40 4.48 -10.26 10.33
C GLY A 40 3.87 -9.92 11.69
N MET A 41 2.87 -9.03 11.72
CA MET A 41 2.14 -8.69 12.93
C MET A 41 1.40 -9.89 13.55
N LYS A 42 0.79 -10.76 12.73
CA LYS A 42 0.18 -12.02 13.22
C LYS A 42 1.22 -12.95 13.85
N SER A 43 2.37 -13.13 13.20
CA SER A 43 3.45 -13.96 13.74
C SER A 43 3.98 -13.40 15.06
N ILE A 44 4.12 -12.08 15.18
CA ILE A 44 4.49 -11.41 16.43
C ILE A 44 3.45 -11.66 17.52
N ALA A 45 2.15 -11.55 17.21
CA ALA A 45 1.08 -11.82 18.17
C ALA A 45 1.11 -13.28 18.66
N ASN A 46 1.35 -14.23 17.76
CA ASN A 46 1.51 -15.64 18.13
C ASN A 46 2.73 -15.87 19.05
N LEU A 47 3.85 -15.21 18.76
CA LEU A 47 5.04 -15.27 19.61
C LEU A 47 4.79 -14.68 20.99
N ALA A 48 4.14 -13.51 21.05
CA ALA A 48 3.77 -12.87 22.32
C ALA A 48 2.83 -13.77 23.14
N ASN A 49 1.86 -14.42 22.50
CA ASN A 49 0.99 -15.38 23.17
C ASN A 49 1.76 -16.60 23.70
N ALA A 50 2.71 -17.14 22.93
CA ALA A 50 3.55 -18.25 23.41
C ALA A 50 4.44 -17.83 24.59
N ALA A 51 5.02 -16.64 24.53
CA ALA A 51 5.87 -16.09 25.60
C ALA A 51 5.09 -15.86 26.90
N ALA A 52 3.88 -15.29 26.81
CA ALA A 52 3.02 -15.04 27.97
C ALA A 52 2.62 -16.32 28.74
N ASN A 53 2.63 -17.47 28.08
CA ASN A 53 2.31 -18.77 28.68
C ASN A 53 3.57 -19.58 29.08
N SER A 54 4.77 -19.00 28.95
CA SER A 54 6.03 -19.68 29.26
C SER A 54 6.45 -19.43 30.71
N GLU A 55 6.72 -20.50 31.45
CA GLU A 55 7.27 -20.44 32.82
C GLU A 55 8.66 -19.77 32.88
N LYS A 56 9.36 -19.70 31.74
CA LYS A 56 10.70 -19.13 31.62
C LYS A 56 10.71 -17.67 31.17
N TYR A 57 9.55 -17.10 30.85
CA TYR A 57 9.49 -15.72 30.39
C TYR A 57 9.50 -14.77 31.58
N SER A 58 10.61 -14.05 31.74
CA SER A 58 10.80 -13.17 32.89
C SER A 58 10.04 -11.85 32.72
N SER A 59 9.77 -11.16 33.82
CA SER A 59 9.13 -9.84 33.79
C SER A 59 10.02 -8.77 33.11
N ASP A 60 11.34 -8.91 33.19
CA ASP A 60 12.28 -7.99 32.55
C ASP A 60 12.30 -8.17 31.01
N ASP A 61 12.23 -9.42 30.55
CA ASP A 61 12.06 -9.75 29.12
C ASP A 61 10.73 -9.20 28.61
N ALA A 62 9.64 -9.39 29.38
CA ALA A 62 8.33 -8.87 29.05
C ALA A 62 8.32 -7.33 28.90
N MET A 63 8.96 -6.61 29.81
CA MET A 63 9.05 -5.15 29.75
C MET A 63 9.82 -4.69 28.50
N THR A 64 10.94 -5.36 28.20
CA THR A 64 11.77 -5.05 27.04
C THR A 64 11.03 -5.29 25.73
N ASP A 65 10.32 -6.41 25.62
CA ASP A 65 9.55 -6.74 24.42
C ASP A 65 8.31 -5.85 24.26
N LEU A 66 7.62 -5.49 25.35
CA LEU A 66 6.52 -4.54 25.30
C LEU A 66 6.96 -3.15 24.81
N ASP A 67 8.11 -2.65 25.26
CA ASP A 67 8.68 -1.40 24.72
C ASP A 67 8.96 -1.51 23.22
N ARG A 68 9.56 -2.61 22.76
CA ARG A 68 9.81 -2.86 21.32
C ARG A 68 8.51 -2.94 20.51
N LEU A 69 7.52 -3.67 21.00
CA LEU A 69 6.22 -3.82 20.36
C LEU A 69 5.46 -2.49 20.30
N SER A 70 5.52 -1.69 21.37
CA SER A 70 4.88 -0.37 21.39
C SER A 70 5.41 0.55 20.29
N ARG A 71 6.73 0.55 20.07
CA ARG A 71 7.39 1.31 19.01
C ARG A 71 6.98 0.79 17.63
N LEU A 72 6.99 -0.53 17.45
CA LEU A 72 6.60 -1.17 16.19
C LEU A 72 5.14 -0.86 15.83
N PHE A 73 4.20 -0.99 16.77
CA PHE A 73 2.79 -0.69 16.55
C PHE A 73 2.49 0.81 16.40
N SER A 74 3.38 1.70 16.82
CA SER A 74 3.27 3.12 16.50
C SER A 74 3.62 3.47 15.05
N VAL A 75 4.32 2.58 14.34
CA VAL A 75 4.87 2.83 12.99
C VAL A 75 4.19 2.01 11.91
N LEU A 76 4.00 0.71 12.12
CA LEU A 76 3.49 -0.19 11.07
C LEU A 76 2.12 0.22 10.51
N PRO A 77 1.13 0.66 11.32
CA PRO A 77 -0.15 1.13 10.78
C PRO A 77 0.02 2.31 9.82
N LEU A 78 0.93 3.24 10.11
CA LEU A 78 1.20 4.40 9.25
C LEU A 78 1.80 3.99 7.89
N ILE A 79 2.61 2.92 7.88
CA ILE A 79 3.13 2.36 6.63
C ILE A 79 2.02 1.67 5.86
N ILE A 80 1.19 0.87 6.52
CA ILE A 80 0.02 0.20 5.90
C ILE A 80 -0.93 1.23 5.29
N GLU A 81 -1.24 2.32 6.00
CA GLU A 81 -2.10 3.40 5.50
C GLU A 81 -1.52 4.05 4.24
N ALA A 82 -0.22 4.38 4.26
CA ALA A 82 0.44 4.99 3.11
C ALA A 82 0.46 4.05 1.89
N GLU A 83 0.77 2.77 2.09
CA GLU A 83 0.77 1.78 1.01
C GLU A 83 -0.65 1.48 0.48
N TYR A 84 -1.65 1.47 1.38
CA TYR A 84 -3.04 1.32 0.96
C TYR A 84 -3.47 2.47 0.05
N GLU A 85 -3.14 3.70 0.42
CA GLU A 85 -3.41 4.86 -0.43
C GLU A 85 -2.65 4.81 -1.76
N ASN A 86 -1.39 4.38 -1.75
CA ASN A 86 -0.60 4.18 -2.97
C ASN A 86 -1.29 3.19 -3.91
N ASN A 87 -1.74 2.04 -3.39
CA ASN A 87 -2.44 1.03 -4.17
C ASN A 87 -3.75 1.56 -4.77
N VAL A 88 -4.61 2.16 -3.94
CA VAL A 88 -5.92 2.65 -4.37
C VAL A 88 -5.76 3.75 -5.42
N ASN A 89 -4.87 4.72 -5.19
CA ASN A 89 -4.67 5.83 -6.10
C ASN A 89 -4.07 5.37 -7.44
N ALA A 90 -3.09 4.45 -7.42
CA ALA A 90 -2.50 3.90 -8.65
C ALA A 90 -3.53 3.12 -9.47
N ARG A 91 -4.34 2.27 -8.82
CA ARG A 91 -5.43 1.54 -9.48
C ARG A 91 -6.51 2.47 -10.03
N HIS A 92 -6.82 3.54 -9.31
CA HIS A 92 -7.79 4.55 -9.76
C HIS A 92 -7.29 5.27 -11.02
N GLU A 93 -6.05 5.73 -11.03
CA GLU A 93 -5.46 6.42 -12.18
C GLU A 93 -5.38 5.49 -13.41
N LEU A 94 -5.00 4.23 -13.24
CA LEU A 94 -5.01 3.24 -14.32
C LEU A 94 -6.41 3.08 -14.95
N ARG A 95 -7.47 3.01 -14.13
CA ARG A 95 -8.86 2.90 -14.61
C ARG A 95 -9.28 4.15 -15.37
N LYS A 96 -8.94 5.34 -14.84
CA LYS A 96 -9.21 6.62 -15.49
C LYS A 96 -8.56 6.70 -16.87
N ARG A 97 -7.28 6.33 -16.99
CA ARG A 97 -6.56 6.30 -18.27
C ARG A 97 -7.16 5.31 -19.26
N GLN A 98 -7.60 4.14 -18.80
CA GLN A 98 -8.29 3.16 -19.65
C GLN A 98 -9.62 3.69 -20.17
N GLN A 99 -10.37 4.42 -19.34
CA GLN A 99 -11.62 5.06 -19.76
C GLN A 99 -11.38 6.13 -20.82
N ILE A 100 -10.40 7.01 -20.61
CA ILE A 100 -10.03 8.05 -21.59
C ILE A 100 -9.64 7.41 -22.93
N LYS A 101 -8.77 6.40 -22.92
CA LYS A 101 -8.36 5.67 -24.15
C LYS A 101 -9.55 5.02 -24.86
N LYS A 102 -10.58 4.57 -24.12
CA LYS A 102 -11.79 3.99 -24.69
C LYS A 102 -12.66 5.07 -25.36
N GLU A 103 -12.84 6.20 -24.70
CA GLU A 103 -13.58 7.35 -25.23
C GLU A 103 -12.92 7.92 -26.49
N GLU A 104 -11.59 8.07 -26.49
CA GLU A 104 -10.81 8.52 -27.65
C GLU A 104 -10.98 7.60 -28.86
N LYS A 105 -10.94 6.28 -28.65
CA LYS A 105 -11.17 5.30 -29.73
C LYS A 105 -12.57 5.40 -30.32
N ILE A 106 -13.58 5.62 -29.49
CA ILE A 106 -14.97 5.82 -29.96
C ILE A 106 -15.06 7.08 -30.81
N ILE A 107 -14.49 8.19 -30.34
CA ILE A 107 -14.48 9.47 -31.07
C ILE A 107 -13.77 9.31 -32.43
N GLN A 108 -12.61 8.65 -32.46
CA GLN A 108 -11.88 8.39 -33.70
C GLN A 108 -12.69 7.54 -34.68
N SER A 109 -13.37 6.51 -34.17
CA SER A 109 -14.25 5.65 -34.97
C SER A 109 -15.44 6.41 -35.58
N ILE A 110 -16.02 7.37 -34.86
CA ILE A 110 -17.12 8.21 -35.37
C ILE A 110 -16.61 9.15 -36.46
N ARG A 111 -15.45 9.78 -36.24
CA ARG A 111 -14.81 10.70 -37.21
C ARG A 111 -14.48 9.98 -38.52
N SER A 112 -13.85 8.82 -38.43
CA SER A 112 -13.50 8.05 -39.64
C SER A 112 -14.72 7.56 -40.40
N HIS A 113 -15.85 7.30 -39.74
CA HIS A 113 -17.11 6.99 -40.42
C HIS A 113 -17.65 8.21 -41.19
N HIS A 114 -17.69 9.39 -40.54
CA HIS A 114 -18.16 10.62 -41.17
C HIS A 114 -17.28 11.10 -42.33
N GLU A 115 -15.97 10.86 -42.29
CA GLU A 115 -15.06 11.22 -43.40
C GLU A 115 -15.19 10.30 -44.62
N ASN A 116 -15.77 9.10 -44.45
CA ASN A 116 -15.93 8.09 -45.50
C ASN A 116 -17.37 7.94 -46.03
N THR A 117 -18.29 8.82 -45.62
CA THR A 117 -19.68 8.91 -46.14
C THR A 117 -19.90 10.26 -46.81
#